data_AF-A0A2A2GQ94-F1
#
_entry.id   AF-A0A2A2GQ94-F1
#
_cell.length_a   1.000
_cell.length_b   1.000
_cell.length_c   1.000
_cell.angle_alpha   90.00
_cell.angle_beta   90.00
_cell.angle_gamma   90.00
#
_symmetry.space_group_name_H-M   'P 1'
#
loop_
_entity.id
_entity.type
_entity.pdbx_description
1 polymer ?
#
loop_
_entity_poly.entity_id
_entity_poly.type
_entity_poly.pdbx_seq_one_letter_code
_entity_poly.pdbx_strand_id
1 'polypeptide(L)'
;MLTLITLCFNGCFWGRGWLMPYSFQPSYHKFKKMCKLNELPNDEYKYNKILAYFDTDLDRLDWEELNREAQIAYNSRITIDYRAKTINYSHNIPKNKGRLGYNYVFLYPNSKERFSKQNLPLIGVLATWHSKRYYLAGNEGSGFYWSENILTCIDVGAKIQYIKE
;
A
#
# COMPACT_ATOMS: atom_id res chain seq x y z
N MET A 1 -14.48 -8.26 -57.45
CA MET A 1 -13.13 -7.72 -57.18
C MET A 1 -13.09 -7.37 -55.70
N LEU A 2 -12.51 -8.28 -54.90
CA LEU A 2 -12.33 -8.12 -53.45
C LEU A 2 -11.32 -7.00 -53.19
N THR A 3 -11.62 -6.14 -52.22
CA THR A 3 -10.73 -5.89 -51.07
C THR A 3 -11.53 -5.13 -50.04
N LEU A 4 -12.29 -5.91 -49.26
CA LEU A 4 -12.60 -5.61 -47.87
C LEU A 4 -11.24 -5.40 -47.19
N ILE A 5 -10.82 -4.16 -46.97
CA ILE A 5 -9.70 -3.85 -46.08
C ILE A 5 -10.25 -4.05 -44.67
N THR A 6 -10.49 -5.32 -44.34
CA THR A 6 -10.47 -5.80 -42.98
C THR A 6 -9.03 -5.55 -42.54
N LEU A 7 -8.80 -4.42 -41.88
CA LEU A 7 -7.68 -4.28 -40.95
C LEU A 7 -7.92 -5.28 -39.82
N CYS A 8 -7.68 -6.55 -40.14
CA CYS A 8 -7.12 -7.51 -39.22
C CYS A 8 -5.80 -6.89 -38.77
N PHE A 9 -5.89 -6.03 -37.73
CA PHE A 9 -4.78 -5.75 -36.84
C PHE A 9 -4.37 -7.08 -36.22
N ASN A 10 -3.55 -7.77 -37.00
CA ASN A 10 -2.85 -8.97 -36.66
C ASN A 10 -2.07 -8.75 -35.36
N GLY A 11 -2.19 -9.75 -34.50
CA GLY A 11 -1.17 -10.05 -33.51
C GLY A 11 -1.41 -9.38 -32.18
N CYS A 12 -2.12 -10.08 -31.27
CA CYS A 12 -1.62 -10.58 -29.97
C CYS A 12 -0.68 -9.73 -29.10
N PHE A 13 -0.47 -8.44 -29.36
CA PHE A 13 0.55 -7.62 -28.69
C PHE A 13 -0.06 -6.61 -27.71
N TRP A 14 -1.36 -6.35 -27.77
CA TRP A 14 -2.02 -5.30 -26.98
C TRP A 14 -3.11 -5.81 -26.00
N GLY A 15 -3.33 -7.12 -25.89
CA GLY A 15 -4.55 -7.65 -25.24
C GLY A 15 -4.36 -8.54 -24.00
N ARG A 16 -3.21 -9.20 -23.81
CA ARG A 16 -3.10 -10.23 -22.76
C ARG A 16 -3.11 -9.68 -21.33
N GLY A 17 -2.64 -8.45 -21.11
CA GLY A 17 -2.65 -7.81 -19.78
C GLY A 17 -3.99 -7.18 -19.39
N TRP A 18 -4.72 -6.63 -20.37
CA TRP A 18 -5.98 -5.91 -20.15
C TRP A 18 -7.16 -6.86 -19.89
N LEU A 19 -7.22 -7.99 -20.59
CA LEU A 19 -8.34 -8.94 -20.51
C LEU A 19 -8.25 -9.92 -19.34
N MET A 20 -7.07 -10.17 -18.75
CA MET A 20 -6.90 -11.16 -17.68
C MET A 20 -7.37 -10.66 -16.32
N PRO A 21 -8.49 -11.15 -15.74
CA PRO A 21 -8.95 -10.70 -14.42
C PRO A 21 -7.82 -10.65 -13.38
N TYR A 22 -7.85 -9.65 -12.50
CA TYR A 22 -6.84 -9.49 -11.43
C TYR A 22 -6.70 -10.76 -10.58
N SER A 23 -7.82 -11.47 -10.36
CA SER A 23 -7.88 -12.74 -9.62
C SER A 23 -7.06 -13.88 -10.21
N PHE A 24 -6.56 -13.80 -11.44
CA PHE A 24 -5.65 -14.82 -11.99
C PHE A 24 -4.16 -14.45 -11.86
N GLN A 25 -3.86 -13.29 -11.28
CA GLN A 25 -2.50 -12.79 -11.17
C GLN A 25 -1.93 -13.09 -9.78
N PRO A 26 -0.83 -13.87 -9.65
CA PRO A 26 -0.26 -14.23 -8.35
C PRO A 26 0.12 -13.02 -7.48
N SER A 27 0.59 -11.93 -8.10
CA SER A 27 0.91 -10.69 -7.38
C SER A 27 -0.33 -10.04 -6.75
N TYR A 28 -1.49 -10.13 -7.41
CA TYR A 28 -2.73 -9.57 -6.88
C TYR A 28 -3.21 -10.35 -5.64
N HIS A 29 -3.04 -11.68 -5.62
CA HIS A 29 -3.31 -12.46 -4.42
C HIS A 29 -2.37 -12.12 -3.26
N LYS A 30 -1.08 -11.90 -3.53
CA LYS A 30 -0.12 -11.47 -2.51
C LYS A 30 -0.53 -10.11 -1.92
N PHE A 31 -0.87 -9.15 -2.78
CA PHE A 31 -1.44 -7.86 -2.37
C PHE A 31 -2.68 -8.02 -1.49
N LYS A 32 -3.67 -8.81 -1.92
CA LYS A 32 -4.90 -9.03 -1.17
C LYS A 32 -4.64 -9.68 0.19
N LYS A 33 -3.68 -10.62 0.27
CA LYS A 33 -3.26 -11.25 1.53
C LYS A 33 -2.65 -10.24 2.50
N MET A 34 -1.83 -9.31 2.01
CA MET A 34 -1.28 -8.23 2.85
C MET A 34 -2.40 -7.35 3.40
N CYS A 35 -3.33 -6.89 2.56
CA CYS A 35 -4.42 -6.02 3.00
C CYS A 35 -5.33 -6.69 4.06
N LYS A 36 -5.55 -8.00 3.96
CA LYS A 36 -6.32 -8.77 4.96
C LYS A 36 -5.66 -8.82 6.34
N LEU A 37 -4.36 -8.55 6.46
CA LEU A 37 -3.69 -8.50 7.77
C LEU A 37 -4.23 -7.35 8.63
N ASN A 38 -4.71 -6.27 8.00
CA ASN A 38 -5.29 -5.15 8.72
C ASN A 38 -6.61 -5.49 9.43
N GLU A 39 -7.31 -6.53 8.95
CA GLU A 39 -8.57 -7.00 9.50
C GLU A 39 -8.39 -7.93 10.70
N LEU A 40 -7.16 -8.41 10.95
CA LEU A 40 -6.87 -9.23 12.12
C LEU A 40 -7.00 -8.41 13.42
N PRO A 41 -7.30 -9.07 14.56
CA PRO A 41 -7.26 -8.45 15.87
C PRO A 41 -5.92 -7.75 16.14
N ASN A 42 -5.95 -6.65 16.87
CA ASN A 42 -4.78 -5.85 17.20
C ASN A 42 -3.95 -6.50 18.32
N ASP A 43 -3.27 -7.60 17.98
CA ASP A 43 -2.41 -8.39 18.86
C ASP A 43 -0.98 -8.56 18.32
N GLU A 44 -0.09 -9.12 19.15
CA GLU A 44 1.30 -9.42 18.79
C GLU A 44 1.39 -10.34 17.55
N TYR A 45 0.42 -11.24 17.36
CA TYR A 45 0.38 -12.12 16.20
C TYR A 45 0.20 -11.35 14.90
N LYS A 46 -0.78 -10.43 14.82
CA LYS A 46 -0.96 -9.54 13.67
C LYS A 46 0.30 -8.73 13.38
N TYR A 47 0.87 -8.12 14.42
CA TYR A 47 2.02 -7.24 14.29
C TYR A 47 3.25 -7.97 13.75
N ASN A 48 3.57 -9.13 14.33
CA ASN A 48 4.67 -9.97 13.84
C ASN A 48 4.40 -10.48 12.41
N LYS A 49 3.14 -10.76 12.04
CA LYS A 49 2.80 -11.13 10.64
C LYS A 49 3.01 -9.99 9.66
N ILE A 50 2.74 -8.75 10.04
CA ILE A 50 2.99 -7.57 9.20
C ILE A 50 4.50 -7.35 9.07
N LEU A 51 5.22 -7.31 10.19
CA LEU A 51 6.66 -7.06 10.26
C LEU A 51 7.48 -8.15 9.55
N ALA A 52 6.99 -9.40 9.54
CA ALA A 52 7.65 -10.49 8.81
C ALA A 52 7.80 -10.23 7.29
N TYR A 53 6.97 -9.38 6.68
CA TYR A 53 7.16 -8.98 5.26
C TYR A 53 8.36 -8.05 5.02
N PHE A 54 8.94 -7.56 6.11
CA PHE A 54 10.09 -6.66 6.18
C PHE A 54 11.29 -7.34 6.86
N ASP A 55 11.26 -8.68 6.98
CA ASP A 55 12.31 -9.48 7.62
C ASP A 55 12.60 -9.06 9.09
N THR A 56 11.58 -8.52 9.77
CA THR A 56 11.64 -8.06 11.16
C THR A 56 10.46 -8.58 11.99
N ASP A 57 10.49 -8.31 13.28
CA ASP A 57 9.45 -8.64 14.27
C ASP A 57 9.50 -7.61 15.42
N LEU A 58 8.57 -7.71 16.38
CA LEU A 58 8.50 -6.77 17.49
C LEU A 58 9.72 -6.81 18.43
N ASP A 59 10.43 -7.94 18.50
CA ASP A 59 11.62 -8.09 19.34
C ASP A 59 12.88 -7.53 18.67
N ARG A 60 12.90 -7.53 17.33
CA ARG A 60 14.00 -7.00 16.51
C ARG A 60 13.82 -5.55 16.11
N LEU A 61 12.67 -4.94 16.42
CA LEU A 61 12.40 -3.56 16.06
C LEU A 61 13.32 -2.61 16.83
N ASP A 62 13.99 -1.70 16.12
CA ASP A 62 14.77 -0.64 16.75
C ASP A 62 13.82 0.45 17.29
N TRP A 63 13.38 0.26 18.53
CA TRP A 63 12.50 1.18 19.22
C TRP A 63 13.15 2.55 19.45
N GLU A 64 14.47 2.63 19.58
CA GLU A 64 15.17 3.90 19.81
C GLU A 64 15.20 4.75 18.53
N GLU A 65 15.53 4.13 17.39
CA GLU A 65 15.48 4.75 16.06
C GLU A 65 14.06 5.20 15.73
N LEU A 66 13.07 4.33 15.94
CA LEU A 66 11.66 4.63 15.71
C LEU A 66 11.19 5.86 16.51
N ASN A 67 11.51 5.89 17.80
CA ASN A 67 11.17 7.01 18.67
C ASN A 67 11.86 8.31 18.20
N ARG A 68 13.12 8.25 17.78
CA ARG A 68 13.85 9.42 17.29
C ARG A 68 13.21 9.99 16.03
N GLU A 69 12.91 9.15 15.05
CA GLU A 69 12.31 9.58 13.79
C GLU A 69 10.91 10.16 13.97
N ALA A 70 10.08 9.56 14.82
CA ALA A 70 8.76 10.09 15.12
C ALA A 70 8.80 11.47 15.77
N GLN A 71 9.76 11.73 16.66
CA GLN A 71 9.96 13.04 17.25
C GLN A 71 10.38 14.08 16.21
N ILE A 72 11.23 13.71 15.24
CA ILE A 72 11.58 14.59 14.11
C ILE A 72 10.34 14.91 13.27
N ALA A 73 9.55 13.90 12.93
CA ALA A 73 8.33 14.06 12.14
C ALA A 73 7.32 15.01 12.83
N TYR A 74 7.09 14.84 14.13
CA TYR A 74 6.23 15.71 14.93
C TYR A 74 6.68 17.18 14.92
N ASN A 75 7.99 17.44 14.90
CA ASN A 75 8.55 18.79 14.89
C ASN A 75 8.68 19.40 13.48
N SER A 76 8.38 18.63 12.42
CA SER A 76 8.44 19.11 11.04
C SER A 76 7.15 19.85 10.65
N ARG A 77 7.25 20.92 9.83
CA ARG A 77 6.09 21.64 9.27
C ARG A 77 5.35 20.86 8.17
N ILE A 78 5.78 19.63 7.86
CA ILE A 78 5.15 18.79 6.86
C ILE A 78 3.80 18.34 7.42
N THR A 79 2.73 18.75 6.76
CA THR A 79 1.35 18.46 7.12
C THR A 79 1.07 16.98 6.86
N ILE A 80 1.44 16.13 7.81
CA ILE A 80 0.93 14.76 7.88
C ILE A 80 -0.57 14.89 8.21
N ASP A 81 -1.45 14.41 7.32
CA ASP A 81 -2.90 14.65 7.36
C ASP A 81 -3.50 14.41 8.76
N TYR A 82 -3.75 15.51 9.47
CA TYR A 82 -4.12 15.55 10.89
C TYR A 82 -5.54 15.03 11.17
N ARG A 83 -6.39 14.78 10.16
CA ARG A 83 -7.68 14.10 10.38
C ARG A 83 -7.55 12.59 10.58
N ALA A 84 -6.38 12.00 10.29
CA ALA A 84 -6.17 10.55 10.28
C ALA A 84 -5.44 9.96 11.51
N LYS A 85 -5.03 10.75 12.52
CA LYS A 85 -4.36 10.27 13.78
C LYS A 85 -3.24 9.21 13.54
N THR A 86 -2.25 9.52 12.70
CA THR A 86 -1.16 8.57 12.36
C THR A 86 0.20 9.22 12.28
N ILE A 87 1.15 8.75 13.11
CA ILE A 87 2.58 9.05 12.97
C ILE A 87 3.13 8.08 11.92
N ASN A 88 3.36 8.56 10.70
CA ASN A 88 3.87 7.73 9.62
C ASN A 88 5.40 7.60 9.73
N TYR A 89 5.89 6.65 10.53
CA TYR A 89 7.18 6.03 10.22
C TYR A 89 6.93 5.06 9.06
N SER A 90 7.59 5.28 7.93
CA SER A 90 7.47 4.46 6.73
C SER A 90 8.86 3.99 6.31
N HIS A 91 9.22 2.78 6.69
CA HIS A 91 10.40 2.13 6.12
C HIS A 91 10.09 1.70 4.67
N ASN A 92 10.53 2.50 3.70
CA ASN A 92 10.37 2.18 2.29
C ASN A 92 11.36 1.07 1.88
N ILE A 93 10.90 -0.17 1.79
CA ILE A 93 11.66 -1.23 1.11
C ILE A 93 11.74 -0.88 -0.40
N PRO A 94 12.91 -1.06 -1.06
CA PRO A 94 13.17 -0.56 -2.41
C PRO A 94 12.12 -0.95 -3.46
N LYS A 95 11.91 -0.01 -4.39
CA LYS A 95 10.93 0.11 -5.49
C LYS A 95 10.73 -1.09 -6.45
N ASN A 96 11.28 -2.28 -6.17
CA ASN A 96 11.39 -3.37 -7.15
C ASN A 96 10.82 -4.75 -6.70
N LYS A 97 9.68 -4.82 -5.98
CA LYS A 97 8.89 -6.08 -5.89
C LYS A 97 7.88 -6.24 -7.04
N GLY A 98 8.27 -5.80 -8.23
CA GLY A 98 7.46 -5.88 -9.45
C GLY A 98 6.23 -4.99 -9.40
N ARG A 99 5.06 -5.58 -9.14
CA ARG A 99 3.78 -4.86 -9.10
C ARG A 99 3.36 -4.42 -7.70
N LEU A 100 4.14 -4.76 -6.67
CA LEU A 100 3.79 -4.51 -5.27
C LEU A 100 4.64 -3.37 -4.70
N GLY A 101 3.97 -2.38 -4.11
CA GLY A 101 4.55 -1.45 -3.15
C GLY A 101 3.86 -1.67 -1.80
N TYR A 102 4.59 -1.66 -0.69
CA TYR A 102 3.95 -1.75 0.62
C TYR A 102 4.87 -1.21 1.72
N ASN A 103 4.25 -0.59 2.71
CA ASN A 103 4.89 -0.01 3.90
C ASN A 103 4.06 -0.42 5.13
N TYR A 104 4.69 -0.62 6.28
CA TYR A 104 3.97 -0.67 7.55
C TYR A 104 3.87 0.72 8.15
N VAL A 105 2.84 0.95 8.95
CA VAL A 105 2.56 2.22 9.61
C VAL A 105 2.21 2.00 11.08
N PHE A 106 2.59 2.96 11.92
CA PHE A 106 2.23 2.99 13.33
C PHE A 106 1.12 4.04 13.54
N LEU A 107 -0.04 3.62 14.04
CA LEU A 107 -1.14 4.52 14.37
C LEU A 107 -1.19 4.72 15.89
N TYR A 108 -1.24 5.99 16.32
CA TYR A 108 -1.39 6.36 17.73
C TYR A 108 -2.76 6.99 17.97
N PRO A 109 -3.50 6.56 19.00
CA PRO A 109 -4.52 7.41 19.60
C PRO A 109 -3.82 8.52 20.42
N ASN A 110 -3.46 9.64 19.78
CA ASN A 110 -3.14 10.92 20.44
C ASN A 110 -2.26 10.87 21.72
N SER A 111 -1.12 10.17 21.72
CA SER A 111 -0.19 10.17 22.87
C SER A 111 1.18 10.73 22.49
N LYS A 112 1.83 11.45 23.43
CA LYS A 112 3.25 11.86 23.33
C LYS A 112 4.19 10.77 23.86
N GLU A 113 3.68 9.58 24.12
CA GLU A 113 4.43 8.51 24.77
C GLU A 113 5.45 7.91 23.81
N ARG A 114 6.55 7.40 24.37
CA ARG A 114 7.56 6.69 23.60
C ARG A 114 7.03 5.33 23.17
N PHE A 115 7.30 4.92 21.93
CA PHE A 115 7.04 3.57 21.46
C PHE A 115 7.84 2.57 22.27
N SER A 116 7.18 1.49 22.69
CA SER A 116 7.85 0.36 23.32
C SER A 116 7.04 -0.91 23.09
N LYS A 117 7.66 -2.07 23.35
CA LYS A 117 6.95 -3.36 23.32
C LYS A 117 5.81 -3.43 24.36
N GLN A 118 5.90 -2.68 25.46
CA GLN A 118 4.88 -2.65 26.52
C GLN A 118 3.70 -1.72 26.18
N ASN A 119 3.96 -0.69 25.36
CA ASN A 119 2.96 0.26 24.89
C ASN A 119 2.85 0.17 23.37
N LEU A 120 2.26 -0.93 22.89
CA LEU A 120 2.26 -1.24 21.48
C LEU A 120 1.40 -0.23 20.71
N PRO A 121 1.98 0.53 19.76
CA PRO A 121 1.21 1.27 18.79
C PRO A 121 0.38 0.30 17.93
N LEU A 122 -0.71 0.78 17.33
CA LEU A 122 -1.40 0.01 16.29
C LEU A 122 -0.47 -0.12 15.09
N ILE A 123 -0.15 -1.34 14.66
CA ILE A 123 0.60 -1.56 13.43
C ILE A 123 -0.35 -1.98 12.31
N GLY A 124 -0.31 -1.24 11.21
CA GLY A 124 -1.03 -1.53 9.97
C GLY A 124 -0.09 -1.69 8.79
N VAL A 125 -0.58 -2.27 7.70
CA VAL A 125 0.11 -2.32 6.41
C VAL A 125 -0.63 -1.51 5.36
N LEU A 126 0.08 -0.62 4.68
CA LEU A 126 -0.39 0.06 3.49
C LEU A 126 0.24 -0.66 2.30
N ALA A 127 -0.59 -1.30 1.48
CA ALA A 127 -0.13 -1.95 0.26
C ALA A 127 -0.76 -1.30 -0.97
N THR A 128 0.02 -1.23 -2.04
CA THR A 128 -0.36 -0.80 -3.37
C THR A 128 -0.03 -1.89 -4.39
N TRP A 129 -0.87 -2.00 -5.40
CA TRP A 129 -0.69 -2.93 -6.50
C TRP A 129 -0.85 -2.25 -7.84
N HIS A 130 0.25 -2.21 -8.58
CA HIS A 130 0.38 -1.68 -9.92
C HIS A 130 -0.21 -2.66 -10.93
N SER A 131 -1.40 -2.38 -11.45
CA SER A 131 -2.09 -3.28 -12.38
C SER A 131 -1.41 -3.38 -13.75
N LYS A 132 -0.56 -2.41 -14.10
CA LYS A 132 0.01 -2.18 -15.44
C LYS A 132 -1.06 -2.03 -16.51
N ARG A 133 -2.23 -1.52 -16.12
CA ARG A 133 -3.34 -1.14 -17.00
C ARG A 133 -3.43 0.36 -17.06
N TYR A 134 -3.26 0.90 -18.26
CA TYR A 134 -3.27 2.33 -18.50
C TYR A 134 -4.57 2.76 -19.16
N TYR A 135 -5.13 3.86 -18.68
CA TYR A 135 -6.27 4.53 -19.31
C TYR A 135 -5.89 5.95 -19.69
N LEU A 136 -6.56 6.49 -20.70
CA LEU A 136 -6.36 7.87 -21.11
C LEU A 136 -7.03 8.78 -20.08
N ALA A 137 -6.25 9.67 -19.50
CA ALA A 137 -6.70 10.70 -18.56
C ALA A 137 -6.27 12.08 -19.08
N GLY A 138 -6.84 13.15 -18.52
CA GLY A 138 -6.49 14.51 -18.90
C GLY A 138 -7.49 15.51 -18.34
N ASN A 139 -7.05 16.76 -18.21
CA ASN A 139 -7.92 17.89 -17.88
C ASN A 139 -7.93 18.86 -19.05
N GLU A 140 -9.06 19.51 -19.28
CA GLU A 140 -9.18 20.58 -20.27
C GLU A 140 -8.09 21.65 -20.02
N GLY A 141 -7.37 22.03 -21.09
CA GLY A 141 -6.28 23.00 -21.05
C GLY A 141 -4.88 22.45 -20.72
N SER A 142 -4.74 21.18 -20.31
CA SER A 142 -3.43 20.56 -19.97
C SER A 142 -3.04 19.33 -20.80
N GLY A 143 -3.96 18.83 -21.64
CA GLY A 143 -3.71 17.71 -22.55
C GLY A 143 -4.04 16.32 -21.96
N PHE A 144 -3.86 15.29 -22.79
CA PHE A 144 -4.09 13.89 -22.41
C PHE A 144 -2.79 13.18 -22.04
N TYR A 145 -2.85 12.29 -21.06
CA TYR A 145 -1.74 11.42 -20.64
C TYR A 145 -2.23 10.02 -20.27
N TRP A 146 -1.32 9.05 -20.28
CA TRP A 146 -1.60 7.68 -19.85
C TRP A 146 -1.45 7.56 -18.34
N SER A 147 -2.55 7.23 -17.64
CA SER A 147 -2.56 6.99 -16.20
C SER A 147 -2.66 5.50 -15.90
N GLU A 148 -1.84 4.99 -14.98
CA GLU A 148 -1.94 3.59 -14.51
C GLU A 148 -3.06 3.45 -13.48
N ASN A 149 -3.88 2.41 -13.60
CA ASN A 149 -4.78 2.00 -12.53
C ASN A 149 -3.99 1.31 -11.41
N ILE A 150 -3.89 1.94 -10.23
CA ILE A 150 -3.20 1.41 -9.06
C ILE A 150 -4.24 1.09 -7.99
N LEU A 151 -4.20 -0.12 -7.45
CA LEU A 151 -5.10 -0.54 -6.36
C LEU A 151 -4.43 -0.38 -5.01
N THR A 152 -5.19 0.04 -4.02
CA THR A 152 -4.80 0.13 -2.61
C THR A 152 -5.66 -0.82 -1.76
N CYS A 153 -5.30 -1.00 -0.49
CA CYS A 153 -6.11 -1.83 0.41
C CYS A 153 -7.56 -1.36 0.54
N ILE A 154 -7.83 -0.06 0.36
CA ILE A 154 -9.17 0.51 0.38
C ILE A 154 -9.98 0.00 -0.83
N ASP A 155 -9.37 -0.04 -2.02
CA ASP A 155 -10.03 -0.47 -3.26
C ASP A 155 -10.45 -1.95 -3.26
N VAL A 156 -9.82 -2.77 -2.40
CA VAL A 156 -10.19 -4.18 -2.20
C VAL A 156 -11.07 -4.41 -0.97
N GLY A 157 -11.56 -3.35 -0.35
CA GLY A 157 -12.50 -3.38 0.77
C GLY A 157 -11.88 -3.77 2.11
N ALA A 158 -10.54 -3.73 2.25
CA ALA A 158 -9.89 -4.05 3.51
C ALA A 158 -10.15 -2.94 4.53
N LYS A 159 -10.66 -3.33 5.71
CA LYS A 159 -10.93 -2.40 6.81
C LYS A 159 -9.76 -2.39 7.76
N ILE A 160 -9.16 -1.22 7.97
CA ILE A 160 -8.22 -1.02 9.07
C ILE A 160 -9.07 -0.91 10.34
N GLN A 161 -8.86 -1.83 11.28
CA GLN A 161 -9.44 -1.72 12.61
C GLN A 161 -8.72 -0.59 13.36
N TYR A 162 -9.17 0.64 13.16
CA TYR A 162 -8.87 1.72 14.09
C TYR A 162 -9.41 1.33 15.46
N ILE A 163 -8.70 1.67 16.54
CA ILE A 163 -9.28 1.61 17.90
C ILE A 163 -10.59 2.38 17.82
N LYS A 164 -11.71 1.67 17.99
CA LYS A 164 -13.00 2.30 18.25
C LYS A 164 -12.80 3.18 19.49
N GLU A 165 -13.12 4.45 19.34
CA GLU A 165 -13.24 5.40 20.45
C GLU A 165 -14.14 4.83 21.56
#